data_AF-A0A8J3HQ91-F1
#
_entry.id   AF-A0A8J3HQ91-F1
#
_cell.length_a   1.000
_cell.length_b   1.000
_cell.length_c   1.000
_cell.angle_alpha   90.00
_cell.angle_beta   90.00
_cell.angle_gamma   90.00
#
_symmetry.space_group_name_H-M   'P 1'
#
loop_
_entity.id
_entity.type
_entity.pdbx_description
1 polymer ?
#
loop_
_entity_poly.entity_id
_entity_poly.type
_entity_poly.pdbx_seq_one_letter_code
_entity_poly.pdbx_strand_id
1 'polypeptide(L)'
;MTSTPAARYRALIADLVAASRRHETALAAANQSHADGVATVEHDLAAAEDSVVAAGARAAHAQKVMAQTDLAAGALWDELKEVRGRRGRRLGPTPTPIPAPGTPEGAVPDPIALLEAAAARIDRARRGGEALPPLVLPLLFAVGAACSAAVALLGLSLQTLGPLGFVTGWLLIFAAPLAGLIPARDLADRYWGARLDAGATALVALAGMLSTALLTLTDLS
;
A
#
# COMPACT_ATOMS: atom_id res chain seq x y z
N MET A 1 -86.64 34.48 -43.12
CA MET A 1 -85.99 35.16 -44.26
C MET A 1 -84.85 34.28 -44.73
N THR A 2 -85.03 33.60 -45.85
CA THR A 2 -84.00 32.74 -46.47
C THR A 2 -82.95 33.63 -47.13
N SER A 3 -81.67 33.42 -46.81
CA SER A 3 -80.58 34.17 -47.45
C SER A 3 -80.56 33.90 -48.95
N THR A 4 -80.27 34.94 -49.74
CA THR A 4 -80.16 34.78 -51.20
C THR A 4 -79.00 33.82 -51.54
N PRO A 5 -79.11 32.99 -52.59
CA PRO A 5 -78.07 32.02 -52.98
C PRO A 5 -76.67 32.64 -53.12
N ALA A 6 -76.59 33.88 -53.60
CA ALA A 6 -75.35 34.63 -53.73
C ALA A 6 -74.70 34.96 -52.37
N ALA A 7 -75.48 35.29 -51.34
CA ALA A 7 -74.97 35.55 -50.00
C ALA A 7 -74.42 34.27 -49.35
N ARG A 8 -75.10 33.13 -49.54
CA ARG A 8 -74.64 31.82 -49.07
C ARG A 8 -73.35 31.38 -49.76
N TYR A 9 -73.24 31.59 -51.07
CA TYR A 9 -72.02 31.32 -51.82
C TYR A 9 -70.83 32.16 -51.31
N ARG A 10 -71.03 33.47 -51.12
CA ARG A 10 -69.98 34.35 -50.57
C ARG A 10 -69.52 33.93 -49.17
N ALA A 11 -70.44 33.49 -48.31
CA ALA A 11 -70.09 32.96 -46.99
C ALA A 11 -69.23 31.69 -47.10
N LEU A 12 -69.61 30.74 -47.96
CA LEU A 12 -68.83 29.51 -48.20
C LEU A 12 -67.43 29.82 -48.74
N ILE A 13 -67.29 30.78 -49.65
CA ILE A 13 -65.99 31.21 -50.16
C ILE A 13 -65.15 31.87 -49.05
N ALA A 14 -65.76 32.72 -48.22
CA ALA A 14 -65.06 33.33 -47.09
C ALA A 14 -64.59 32.29 -46.06
N ASP A 15 -65.43 31.30 -45.76
CA ASP A 15 -65.10 30.19 -44.86
C ASP A 15 -63.97 29.32 -45.42
N LEU A 16 -63.99 29.04 -46.73
CA LEU A 16 -62.93 28.29 -47.40
C LEU A 16 -61.60 29.04 -47.35
N VAL A 17 -61.60 30.36 -47.59
CA VAL A 17 -60.41 31.20 -47.49
C VAL A 17 -59.88 31.23 -46.05
N ALA A 18 -60.77 31.36 -45.06
CA ALA A 18 -60.39 31.32 -43.65
C ALA A 18 -59.84 29.94 -43.23
N ALA A 19 -60.40 28.85 -43.75
CA ALA A 19 -59.89 27.50 -43.53
C ALA A 19 -58.51 27.29 -44.19
N SER A 20 -58.31 27.76 -45.42
CA SER A 20 -57.02 27.71 -46.13
C SER A 20 -55.94 28.45 -45.35
N ARG A 21 -56.22 29.66 -44.87
CA ARG A 21 -55.28 30.44 -44.04
C ARG A 21 -54.91 29.73 -42.76
N ARG A 22 -55.90 29.17 -42.03
CA ARG A 22 -55.64 28.39 -40.82
C ARG A 22 -54.75 27.18 -41.10
N HIS A 23 -55.02 26.48 -42.20
CA HIS A 23 -54.21 25.34 -42.62
C HIS A 23 -52.77 25.74 -42.95
N GLU A 24 -52.56 26.81 -43.72
CA GLU A 24 -51.23 27.35 -44.02
C GLU A 24 -50.47 27.76 -42.76
N THR A 25 -51.14 28.44 -41.82
CA THR A 25 -50.51 28.80 -40.53
C THR A 25 -50.15 27.58 -39.69
N ALA A 26 -50.99 26.55 -39.67
CA ALA A 26 -50.74 25.31 -38.94
C ALA A 26 -49.58 24.52 -39.58
N LEU A 27 -49.52 24.45 -40.90
CA LEU A 27 -48.40 23.83 -41.63
C LEU A 27 -47.09 24.59 -41.40
N ALA A 28 -47.11 25.92 -41.45
CA ALA A 28 -45.92 26.72 -41.17
C ALA A 28 -45.42 26.51 -39.73
N ALA A 29 -46.32 26.48 -38.74
CA ALA A 29 -45.98 26.19 -37.35
C ALA A 29 -45.43 24.77 -37.16
N ALA A 30 -46.02 23.77 -37.82
CA ALA A 30 -45.55 22.38 -37.76
C ALA A 30 -44.15 22.22 -38.37
N ASN A 31 -43.90 22.83 -39.53
CA ASN A 31 -42.59 22.80 -40.18
C ASN A 31 -41.54 23.52 -39.34
N GLN A 32 -41.88 24.65 -38.73
CA GLN A 32 -40.97 25.37 -37.83
C GLN A 32 -40.64 24.52 -36.61
N SER A 33 -41.64 23.95 -35.93
CA SER A 33 -41.42 23.08 -34.78
C SER A 33 -40.59 21.83 -35.14
N HIS A 34 -40.77 21.28 -36.34
CA HIS A 34 -39.96 20.16 -36.81
C HIS A 34 -38.51 20.59 -37.05
N ALA A 35 -38.27 21.74 -37.70
CA ALA A 35 -36.94 22.27 -37.93
C ALA A 35 -36.21 22.58 -36.60
N ASP A 36 -36.90 23.20 -35.65
CA ASP A 36 -36.37 23.48 -34.31
C ASP A 36 -36.06 22.18 -33.54
N GLY A 37 -36.92 21.16 -33.68
CA GLY A 37 -36.71 19.84 -33.10
C GLY A 37 -35.47 19.14 -33.67
N VAL A 38 -35.30 19.15 -35.00
CA VAL A 38 -34.11 18.59 -35.66
C VAL A 38 -32.84 19.31 -35.19
N ALA A 39 -32.85 20.64 -35.16
CA ALA A 39 -31.70 21.42 -34.71
C ALA A 39 -31.32 21.12 -33.24
N THR A 40 -32.32 20.91 -32.38
CA THR A 40 -32.09 20.54 -30.97
C THR A 40 -31.47 19.15 -30.87
N VAL A 41 -31.98 18.17 -31.61
CA VAL A 41 -31.44 16.79 -31.60
C VAL A 41 -30.02 16.75 -32.16
N GLU A 42 -29.73 17.50 -33.23
CA GLU A 42 -28.38 17.60 -33.79
C GLU A 42 -27.41 18.22 -32.79
N HIS A 43 -27.83 19.25 -32.06
CA HIS A 43 -27.04 19.86 -31.00
C HIS A 43 -26.75 18.89 -29.84
N ASP A 44 -27.78 18.20 -29.35
CA ASP A 44 -27.65 17.22 -28.27
C ASP A 44 -26.78 16.03 -28.69
N LEU A 45 -26.88 15.59 -29.94
CA LEU A 45 -26.03 14.55 -30.49
C LEU A 45 -24.56 14.98 -30.52
N ALA A 46 -24.26 16.19 -31.02
CA ALA A 46 -22.91 16.72 -31.03
C ALA A 46 -22.33 16.82 -29.60
N ALA A 47 -23.12 17.32 -28.64
CA ALA A 47 -22.70 17.38 -27.24
C ALA A 47 -22.45 16.00 -26.63
N ALA A 48 -23.28 15.01 -26.97
CA ALA A 48 -23.10 13.63 -26.53
C ALA A 48 -21.83 13.00 -27.13
N GLU A 49 -21.56 13.22 -28.41
CA GLU A 49 -20.34 12.76 -29.09
C GLU A 49 -19.08 13.34 -28.43
N ASP A 50 -19.07 14.65 -28.14
CA ASP A 50 -17.98 15.30 -27.41
C ASP A 50 -17.78 14.68 -26.01
N SER A 51 -18.87 14.39 -25.31
CA SER A 51 -18.82 13.74 -23.99
C SER A 51 -18.20 12.33 -24.06
N VAL A 52 -18.50 11.58 -25.12
CA VAL A 52 -17.97 10.22 -25.36
C VAL A 52 -16.48 10.31 -25.67
N VAL A 53 -16.06 11.25 -26.52
CA VAL A 53 -14.64 11.48 -26.82
C VAL A 53 -13.86 11.84 -25.55
N ALA A 54 -14.39 12.76 -24.73
CA ALA A 54 -13.76 13.15 -23.48
C ALA A 54 -13.69 11.99 -22.47
N ALA A 55 -14.76 11.19 -22.35
CA ALA A 55 -14.78 10.01 -21.49
C ALA A 55 -13.77 8.94 -21.97
N GLY A 56 -13.69 8.71 -23.29
CA GLY A 56 -12.71 7.81 -23.90
C GLY A 56 -11.27 8.25 -23.62
N ALA A 57 -10.97 9.54 -23.71
CA ALA A 57 -9.66 10.08 -23.38
C ALA A 57 -9.28 9.84 -21.90
N ARG A 58 -10.22 10.06 -20.97
CA ARG A 58 -10.00 9.78 -19.54
C ARG A 58 -9.79 8.30 -19.25
N ALA A 59 -10.58 7.43 -19.89
CA ALA A 59 -10.43 5.98 -19.75
C ALA A 59 -9.06 5.51 -20.26
N ALA A 60 -8.63 5.98 -21.43
CA ALA A 60 -7.33 5.67 -22.00
C ALA A 60 -6.18 6.18 -21.10
N HIS A 61 -6.33 7.35 -20.48
CA HIS A 61 -5.35 7.87 -19.53
C HIS A 61 -5.28 7.00 -18.26
N ALA A 62 -6.42 6.64 -17.68
CA ALA A 62 -6.48 5.78 -16.51
C ALA A 62 -5.84 4.40 -16.77
N GLN A 63 -6.10 3.80 -17.93
CA GLN A 63 -5.48 2.54 -18.34
C GLN A 63 -3.95 2.64 -18.45
N LYS A 64 -3.42 3.75 -18.97
CA LYS A 64 -1.98 3.99 -19.02
C LYS A 64 -1.37 4.08 -17.63
N VAL A 65 -2.01 4.81 -16.71
CA VAL A 65 -1.54 4.95 -15.33
C VAL A 65 -1.57 3.59 -14.61
N MET A 66 -2.63 2.80 -14.79
CA MET A 66 -2.71 1.43 -14.23
C MET A 66 -1.59 0.55 -14.76
N ALA A 67 -1.38 0.50 -16.08
CA ALA A 67 -0.32 -0.30 -16.69
C ALA A 67 1.08 0.12 -16.20
N GLN A 68 1.33 1.43 -16.05
CA GLN A 68 2.59 1.93 -15.49
C GLN A 68 2.77 1.53 -14.02
N THR A 69 1.70 1.60 -13.23
CA THR A 69 1.70 1.21 -11.81
C THR A 69 1.97 -0.28 -11.66
N ASP A 70 1.36 -1.13 -12.49
CA ASP A 70 1.57 -2.58 -12.47
C ASP A 70 3.00 -2.97 -12.85
N LEU A 71 3.57 -2.31 -13.87
CA LEU A 71 4.98 -2.49 -14.24
C LEU A 71 5.92 -2.06 -13.11
N ALA A 72 5.66 -0.91 -12.48
CA ALA A 72 6.46 -0.42 -11.35
C ALA A 72 6.37 -1.34 -10.13
N ALA A 73 5.16 -1.84 -9.81
CA ALA A 73 4.95 -2.80 -8.74
C ALA A 73 5.68 -4.13 -9.01
N GLY A 74 5.67 -4.60 -10.26
CA GLY A 74 6.43 -5.78 -10.69
C GLY A 74 7.94 -5.59 -10.51
N ALA A 75 8.47 -4.46 -10.97
CA ALA A 75 9.89 -4.13 -10.84
C ALA A 75 10.33 -4.07 -9.36
N LEU A 76 9.56 -3.42 -8.49
CA LEU A 76 9.83 -3.35 -7.05
C LEU A 76 9.77 -4.74 -6.39
N TRP A 77 8.84 -5.60 -6.83
CA TRP A 77 8.75 -6.96 -6.30
C TRP A 77 9.98 -7.80 -6.66
N ASP A 78 10.48 -7.66 -7.88
CA ASP A 78 11.69 -8.34 -8.32
C ASP A 78 12.93 -7.79 -7.62
N GLU A 79 13.03 -6.48 -7.41
CA GLU A 79 14.09 -5.87 -6.60
C GLU A 79 14.06 -6.40 -5.16
N LEU A 80 12.88 -6.53 -4.55
CA LEU A 80 12.73 -7.11 -3.22
C LEU A 80 13.22 -8.56 -3.17
N LYS A 81 12.94 -9.37 -4.20
CA LYS A 81 13.44 -10.76 -4.29
C LYS A 81 14.96 -10.79 -4.37
N GLU A 82 15.56 -9.86 -5.12
CA GLU A 82 17.00 -9.73 -5.25
C GLU A 82 17.65 -9.37 -3.91
N VAL A 83 17.16 -8.33 -3.24
CA VAL A 83 17.64 -7.88 -1.92
C VAL A 83 17.55 -9.00 -0.88
N ARG A 84 16.53 -9.87 -0.95
CA ARG A 84 16.34 -10.98 0.00
C ARG A 84 17.07 -12.27 -0.41
N GLY A 85 17.73 -12.31 -1.57
CA GLY A 85 18.56 -13.42 -2.05
C GLY A 85 17.83 -14.77 -2.09
N ARG A 86 18.42 -15.82 -1.50
CA ARG A 86 17.84 -17.19 -1.48
C ARG A 86 16.45 -17.26 -0.86
N ARG A 87 16.16 -16.45 0.18
CA ARG A 87 14.83 -16.39 0.80
C ARG A 87 13.83 -15.64 -0.07
N GLY A 88 14.31 -14.68 -0.87
CA GLY A 88 13.49 -13.94 -1.84
C GLY A 88 12.96 -14.79 -2.98
N ARG A 89 13.74 -15.76 -3.46
CA ARG A 89 13.31 -16.70 -4.52
C ARG A 89 12.06 -17.52 -4.17
N ARG A 90 11.72 -17.64 -2.88
CA ARG A 90 10.52 -18.35 -2.40
C ARG A 90 9.26 -17.46 -2.38
N LEU A 91 9.37 -16.16 -2.63
CA LEU A 91 8.26 -15.21 -2.52
C LEU A 91 7.19 -15.35 -3.61
N GLY A 92 7.41 -16.13 -4.67
CA GLY A 92 6.40 -16.35 -5.71
C GLY A 92 6.14 -15.13 -6.60
N PRO A 93 5.04 -15.15 -7.40
CA PRO A 93 4.67 -14.04 -8.28
C PRO A 93 4.26 -12.79 -7.49
N THR A 94 4.20 -11.64 -8.16
CA THR A 94 3.75 -10.38 -7.55
C THR A 94 2.35 -10.55 -6.96
N PRO A 95 2.14 -10.21 -5.68
CA PRO A 95 0.83 -10.37 -5.05
C PRO A 95 -0.21 -9.47 -5.72
N THR A 96 -1.43 -9.96 -5.83
CA THR A 96 -2.55 -9.15 -6.32
C THR A 96 -2.89 -8.05 -5.29
N PRO A 97 -3.31 -6.85 -5.74
CA PRO A 97 -3.71 -5.79 -4.82
C PRO A 97 -4.90 -6.24 -3.97
N ILE A 98 -4.77 -6.16 -2.64
CA ILE A 98 -5.86 -6.43 -1.69
C ILE A 98 -6.19 -5.10 -1.00
N PRO A 99 -7.47 -4.75 -0.81
CA PRO A 99 -7.85 -3.56 -0.06
C PRO A 99 -7.20 -3.59 1.33
N ALA A 100 -6.50 -2.52 1.70
CA ALA A 100 -5.82 -2.45 2.98
C ALA A 100 -6.84 -2.41 4.14
N PRO A 101 -6.69 -3.25 5.18
CA PRO A 101 -7.62 -3.28 6.31
C PRO A 101 -7.64 -1.92 7.02
N GLY A 102 -8.82 -1.35 7.20
CA GLY A 102 -9.02 -0.05 7.86
C GLY A 102 -9.06 1.17 6.93
N THR A 103 -8.97 0.98 5.60
CA THR A 103 -9.17 2.08 4.64
C THR A 103 -10.68 2.37 4.52
N PRO A 104 -11.15 3.61 4.74
CA PRO A 104 -12.57 3.92 4.58
C PRO A 104 -13.01 3.65 3.13
N GLU A 105 -14.21 3.07 2.96
CA GLU A 105 -14.78 2.81 1.64
C GLU A 105 -14.79 4.10 0.81
N GLY A 106 -14.03 4.12 -0.29
CA GLY A 106 -13.91 5.26 -1.19
C GLY A 106 -12.64 6.11 -1.05
N ALA A 107 -11.82 5.91 -0.02
CA ALA A 107 -10.47 6.48 0.00
C ALA A 107 -9.56 5.65 -0.90
N VAL A 108 -9.30 6.13 -2.11
CA VAL A 108 -8.29 5.57 -3.01
C VAL A 108 -6.94 6.17 -2.60
N PRO A 109 -6.08 5.44 -1.88
CA PRO A 109 -4.74 5.94 -1.57
C PRO A 109 -3.97 6.17 -2.87
N ASP A 110 -3.19 7.24 -2.91
CA ASP A 110 -2.37 7.58 -4.08
C ASP A 110 -1.39 6.44 -4.38
N PRO A 111 -1.51 5.76 -5.55
CA PRO A 111 -0.67 4.62 -5.88
C PRO A 111 0.81 5.00 -5.99
N ILE A 112 1.12 6.23 -6.41
CA ILE A 112 2.50 6.70 -6.56
C ILE A 112 3.15 6.80 -5.19
N ALA A 113 2.48 7.44 -4.23
CA ALA A 113 2.98 7.55 -2.85
C ALA A 113 3.21 6.17 -2.20
N LEU A 114 2.36 5.18 -2.49
CA LEU A 114 2.54 3.81 -1.99
C LEU A 114 3.76 3.11 -2.62
N LEU A 115 3.98 3.30 -3.93
CA LEU A 115 5.15 2.77 -4.63
C LEU A 115 6.45 3.41 -4.14
N GLU A 116 6.48 4.73 -3.94
CA GLU A 116 7.62 5.46 -3.38
C GLU A 116 7.94 5.00 -1.95
N ALA A 117 6.92 4.83 -1.11
CA ALA A 117 7.09 4.31 0.24
C ALA A 117 7.64 2.87 0.24
N ALA A 118 7.23 2.04 -0.72
CA ALA A 118 7.75 0.69 -0.90
C ALA A 118 9.21 0.71 -1.37
N ALA A 119 9.55 1.51 -2.38
CA ALA A 119 10.91 1.71 -2.87
C ALA A 119 11.85 2.15 -1.74
N ALA A 120 11.45 3.15 -0.95
CA ALA A 120 12.22 3.63 0.20
C ALA A 120 12.44 2.57 1.29
N ARG A 121 11.52 1.60 1.45
CA ARG A 121 11.71 0.45 2.36
C ARG A 121 12.68 -0.57 1.78
N ILE A 122 12.61 -0.84 0.48
CA ILE A 122 13.53 -1.75 -0.22
C ILE A 122 14.95 -1.16 -0.21
N ASP A 123 15.11 0.13 -0.49
CA ASP A 123 16.41 0.82 -0.44
C ASP A 123 17.03 0.81 0.96
N ARG A 124 16.21 0.92 2.01
CA ARG A 124 16.69 0.77 3.39
C ARG A 124 17.13 -0.67 3.68
N ALA A 125 16.38 -1.65 3.19
CA ALA A 125 16.76 -3.06 3.31
C ALA A 125 18.04 -3.39 2.51
N ARG A 126 18.21 -2.78 1.33
CA ARG A 126 19.38 -2.92 0.45
C ARG A 126 20.63 -2.29 1.05
N ARG A 127 20.50 -1.13 1.69
CA ARG A 127 21.59 -0.47 2.42
C ARG A 127 22.06 -1.23 3.66
N GLY A 128 21.37 -2.31 4.05
CA GLY A 128 21.86 -3.23 5.06
C GLY A 128 21.93 -2.64 6.46
N GLY A 129 21.01 -1.74 6.83
CA GLY A 129 21.08 -1.02 8.12
C GLY A 129 22.22 -0.01 8.12
N GLU A 130 21.94 1.23 8.51
CA GLU A 130 23.03 2.20 8.72
C GLU A 130 24.03 1.63 9.75
N ALA A 131 25.33 1.86 9.49
CA ALA A 131 26.38 1.46 10.40
C ALA A 131 26.02 1.96 11.81
N LEU A 132 25.94 1.04 12.77
CA LEU A 132 25.57 1.39 14.13
C LEU A 132 26.49 2.52 14.62
N PRO A 133 25.94 3.58 15.25
CA PRO A 133 26.76 4.62 15.84
C PRO A 133 27.82 3.96 16.74
N PRO A 134 29.09 4.40 16.71
CA PRO A 134 30.17 3.75 17.44
C PRO A 134 29.91 3.67 18.96
N LEU A 135 29.04 4.56 19.47
CA LEU A 135 28.55 4.57 20.85
C LEU A 135 27.59 3.41 21.21
N VAL A 136 26.98 2.74 20.23
CA VAL A 136 26.08 1.60 20.48
C VAL A 136 26.86 0.30 20.72
N LEU A 137 28.09 0.19 20.21
CA LEU A 137 28.98 -0.96 20.45
C LEU A 137 29.26 -1.25 21.94
N PRO A 138 29.65 -0.28 22.79
CA PRO A 138 29.84 -0.53 24.21
C PRO A 138 28.53 -0.84 24.95
N LEU A 139 27.39 -0.32 24.47
CA LEU A 139 26.08 -0.62 25.05
C LEU A 139 25.67 -2.07 24.77
N LEU A 140 25.90 -2.56 23.54
CA LEU A 140 25.72 -3.97 23.18
C LEU A 140 26.62 -4.90 24.00
N PHE A 141 27.87 -4.49 24.25
CA PHE A 141 28.78 -5.22 25.15
C PHE A 141 28.21 -5.32 26.56
N ALA A 142 27.74 -4.20 27.13
CA ALA A 142 27.17 -4.14 28.47
C ALA A 142 25.89 -4.98 28.61
N VAL A 143 25.01 -4.95 27.60
CA VAL A 143 23.79 -5.77 27.56
C VAL A 143 24.14 -7.26 27.46
N GLY A 144 25.09 -7.63 26.60
CA GLY A 144 25.58 -9.00 26.50
C GLY A 144 26.14 -9.50 27.83
N ALA A 145 27.01 -8.72 28.47
CA ALA A 145 27.59 -9.04 29.77
C ALA A 145 26.52 -9.16 30.87
N ALA A 146 25.58 -8.21 30.95
CA ALA A 146 24.53 -8.21 31.98
C ALA A 146 23.59 -9.41 31.84
N CYS A 147 23.16 -9.74 30.62
CA CYS A 147 22.31 -10.91 30.36
C CYS A 147 23.04 -12.22 30.67
N SER A 148 24.29 -12.36 30.24
CA SER A 148 25.09 -13.56 30.53
C SER A 148 25.39 -13.73 32.02
N ALA A 149 25.66 -12.63 32.74
CA ALA A 149 25.84 -12.65 34.19
C ALA A 149 24.57 -13.11 34.91
N ALA A 150 23.40 -12.58 34.52
CA ALA A 150 22.12 -12.98 35.11
C ALA A 150 21.83 -14.48 34.91
N VAL A 151 22.06 -15.00 33.70
CA VAL A 151 21.84 -16.43 33.40
C VAL A 151 22.85 -17.32 34.13
N ALA A 152 24.12 -16.90 34.21
CA ALA A 152 25.13 -17.63 34.96
C ALA A 152 24.78 -17.71 36.46
N LEU A 153 24.41 -16.58 37.09
CA LEU A 153 23.98 -16.54 38.49
C LEU A 153 22.76 -17.43 38.75
N LEU A 154 21.79 -17.43 37.81
CA LEU A 154 20.62 -18.29 37.90
C LEU A 154 21.03 -19.77 37.79
N GLY A 155 21.94 -20.10 36.87
CA GLY A 155 22.54 -21.43 36.73
C GLY A 155 23.25 -21.90 38.00
N LEU A 156 24.03 -21.04 38.66
CA LEU A 156 24.65 -21.35 39.96
C LEU A 156 23.59 -21.60 41.04
N SER A 157 22.57 -20.73 41.13
CA SER A 157 21.53 -20.87 42.14
C SER A 157 20.77 -22.20 42.03
N LEU A 158 20.51 -22.68 40.80
CA LEU A 158 19.85 -23.96 40.54
C LEU A 158 20.66 -25.17 41.00
N GLN A 159 21.99 -25.10 40.97
CA GLN A 159 22.84 -26.21 41.42
C GLN A 159 22.66 -26.53 42.91
N THR A 160 22.21 -25.55 43.70
CA THR A 160 21.95 -25.73 45.14
C THR A 160 20.66 -26.53 45.44
N LEU A 161 19.80 -26.78 44.45
CA LEU A 161 18.50 -27.43 44.61
C LEU A 161 18.55 -28.96 44.49
N GLY A 162 19.75 -29.56 44.48
CA GLY A 162 19.96 -31.01 44.40
C GLY A 162 20.38 -31.51 43.01
N PRO A 163 20.37 -32.84 42.76
CA PRO A 163 21.02 -33.43 41.58
C PRO A 163 20.38 -33.04 40.23
N LEU A 164 19.07 -32.85 40.19
CA LEU A 164 18.38 -32.32 38.98
C LEU A 164 18.71 -30.84 38.74
N GLY A 165 18.87 -30.07 39.82
CA GLY A 165 19.33 -28.68 39.79
C GLY A 165 20.77 -28.55 39.29
N PHE A 166 21.63 -29.52 39.63
CA PHE A 166 23.02 -29.55 39.19
C PHE A 166 23.14 -29.71 37.67
N VAL A 167 22.44 -30.69 37.09
CA VAL A 167 22.47 -30.93 35.63
C VAL A 167 21.85 -29.76 34.86
N THR A 168 20.73 -29.22 35.34
CA THR A 168 20.06 -28.07 34.70
C THR A 168 20.87 -26.77 34.82
N GLY A 169 21.55 -26.55 35.95
CA GLY A 169 22.45 -25.42 36.15
C GLY A 169 23.64 -25.43 35.19
N TRP A 170 24.25 -26.60 34.95
CA TRP A 170 25.32 -26.75 33.96
C TRP A 170 24.86 -26.46 32.54
N LEU A 171 23.68 -26.94 32.13
CA LEU A 171 23.10 -26.61 30.83
C LEU A 171 22.85 -25.11 30.67
N LEU A 172 22.39 -24.44 31.73
CA LEU A 172 22.19 -22.98 31.74
C LEU A 172 23.51 -22.21 31.60
N ILE A 173 24.57 -22.66 32.26
CA ILE A 173 25.91 -22.05 32.18
C ILE A 173 26.48 -22.16 30.77
N PHE A 174 26.32 -23.31 30.10
CA PHE A 174 26.72 -23.45 28.70
C PHE A 174 25.88 -22.60 27.73
N ALA A 175 24.62 -22.33 28.06
CA ALA A 175 23.74 -21.46 27.28
C ALA A 175 23.95 -19.95 27.57
N ALA A 176 24.57 -19.59 28.70
CA ALA A 176 24.70 -18.21 29.17
C ALA A 176 25.39 -17.25 28.18
N PRO A 177 26.45 -17.62 27.44
CA PRO A 177 27.10 -16.74 26.47
C PRO A 177 26.21 -16.40 25.26
N LEU A 178 25.22 -17.26 24.97
CA LEU A 178 24.31 -17.11 23.84
C LEU A 178 22.99 -16.42 24.24
N ALA A 179 22.67 -16.39 25.53
CA ALA A 179 21.43 -15.82 26.04
C ALA A 179 21.31 -14.31 25.77
N GLY A 180 22.42 -13.58 25.72
CA GLY A 180 22.44 -12.14 25.39
C GLY A 180 22.14 -11.82 23.92
N LEU A 181 22.18 -12.80 23.02
CA LEU A 181 22.09 -12.58 21.57
C LEU A 181 20.67 -12.25 21.11
N ILE A 182 19.67 -12.90 21.71
CA ILE A 182 18.24 -12.66 21.42
C ILE A 182 17.79 -11.26 21.87
N PRO A 183 18.03 -10.82 23.12
CA PRO A 183 17.65 -9.47 23.55
C PRO A 183 18.48 -8.39 22.87
N ALA A 184 19.79 -8.60 22.63
CA ALA A 184 20.61 -7.64 21.87
C ALA A 184 20.07 -7.43 20.46
N ARG A 185 19.56 -8.51 19.83
CA ARG A 185 18.91 -8.43 18.52
C ARG A 185 17.57 -7.71 18.57
N ASP A 186 16.71 -8.02 19.54
CA ASP A 186 15.40 -7.36 19.67
C ASP A 186 15.55 -5.86 19.98
N LEU A 187 16.54 -5.50 20.81
CA LEU A 187 16.84 -4.12 21.14
C LEU A 187 17.42 -3.36 19.94
N ALA A 188 18.26 -4.03 19.13
CA ALA A 188 18.79 -3.46 17.90
C ALA A 188 17.73 -3.25 16.82
N ASP A 189 16.84 -4.23 16.66
CA ASP A 189 15.71 -4.16 15.73
C ASP A 189 14.69 -3.09 16.18
N ARG A 190 14.43 -2.93 17.48
CA ARG A 190 13.47 -1.93 18.02
C ARG A 190 13.97 -0.49 17.97
N TYR A 191 15.20 -0.24 18.39
CA TYR A 191 15.68 1.14 18.60
C TYR A 191 16.36 1.73 17.37
N TRP A 192 17.05 0.91 16.58
CA TRP A 192 17.88 1.41 15.48
C TRP A 192 17.49 0.85 14.11
N GLY A 193 16.60 -0.14 14.04
CA GLY A 193 16.17 -0.75 12.76
C GLY A 193 17.34 -1.32 11.94
N ALA A 194 18.49 -1.55 12.59
CA ALA A 194 19.74 -1.96 11.98
C ALA A 194 19.99 -3.43 12.30
N ARG A 195 20.43 -4.19 11.29
CA ARG A 195 20.86 -5.57 11.51
C ARG A 195 22.16 -5.57 12.32
N LEU A 196 22.25 -6.42 13.35
CA LEU A 196 23.54 -6.67 14.00
C LEU A 196 24.54 -7.14 12.94
N ASP A 197 25.58 -6.33 12.73
CA ASP A 197 26.74 -6.73 11.95
C ASP A 197 27.43 -7.94 12.59
N ALA A 198 28.12 -8.74 11.77
CA ALA A 198 28.85 -9.93 12.22
C ALA A 198 29.82 -9.60 13.38
N GLY A 199 30.43 -8.41 13.34
CA GLY A 199 31.28 -7.88 14.41
C GLY A 199 30.52 -7.62 15.72
N ALA A 200 29.31 -7.06 15.67
CA ALA A 200 28.50 -6.83 16.86
C ALA A 200 28.03 -8.14 17.51
N THR A 201 27.66 -9.14 16.71
CA THR A 201 27.36 -10.48 17.23
C THR A 201 28.56 -11.13 17.89
N ALA A 202 29.76 -11.01 17.31
CA ALA A 202 30.99 -11.53 17.90
C ALA A 202 31.32 -10.83 19.22
N LEU A 203 31.07 -9.52 19.30
CA LEU A 203 31.36 -8.70 20.49
C LEU A 203 30.42 -9.04 21.66
N VAL A 204 29.13 -9.27 21.39
CA VAL A 204 28.16 -9.74 22.40
C VAL A 204 28.52 -11.15 22.89
N ALA A 205 28.89 -12.06 21.99
CA ALA A 205 29.30 -13.41 22.36
C ALA A 205 30.59 -13.39 23.21
N LEU A 206 31.56 -12.56 22.85
CA LEU A 206 32.81 -12.39 23.58
C LEU A 206 32.58 -11.77 24.97
N ALA A 207 31.68 -10.80 25.10
CA ALA A 207 31.25 -10.24 26.37
C ALA A 207 30.62 -11.31 27.28
N GLY A 208 29.74 -12.15 26.71
CA GLY A 208 29.12 -13.26 27.43
C GLY A 208 30.15 -14.27 27.92
N MET A 209 31.09 -14.67 27.06
CA MET A 209 32.18 -15.58 27.43
C MET A 209 33.06 -15.00 28.56
N LEU A 210 33.45 -13.73 28.46
CA LEU A 210 34.24 -13.06 29.50
C LEU A 210 33.51 -13.01 30.84
N SER A 211 32.21 -12.66 30.82
CA SER A 211 31.40 -12.59 32.04
C SER A 211 31.23 -13.95 32.69
N THR A 212 30.96 -15.01 31.92
CA THR A 212 30.81 -16.36 32.45
C THR A 212 32.16 -16.86 33.01
N ALA A 213 33.27 -16.63 32.30
CA ALA A 213 34.60 -17.01 32.76
C ALA A 213 34.96 -16.33 34.09
N LEU A 214 34.72 -15.02 34.21
CA LEU A 214 34.95 -14.27 35.45
C LEU A 214 34.14 -14.83 36.62
N LEU A 215 32.84 -15.07 36.42
CA LEU A 215 31.97 -15.62 37.47
C LEU A 215 32.39 -17.03 37.89
N THR A 216 32.75 -17.89 36.94
CA THR A 216 33.25 -19.25 37.28
C THR A 216 34.59 -19.21 37.99
N LEU A 217 35.47 -18.26 37.66
CA LEU A 217 36.75 -18.11 38.35
C LEU A 217 36.58 -17.58 39.77
N THR A 218 35.65 -16.65 40.00
CA THR A 218 35.36 -16.13 41.35
C THR A 218 34.71 -17.15 42.27
N ASP A 219 34.02 -18.14 41.72
CA ASP A 219 33.36 -19.20 42.50
C ASP A 219 34.34 -20.34 42.86
N LEU A 220 35.45 -20.45 42.14
CA LEU A 220 36.51 -21.44 42.36
C LEU A 220 37.64 -20.94 43.30
N SER A 221 37.66 -19.64 43.62
CA SER A 221 38.65 -18.99 44.51
C SER A 221 38.14 -18.83 45.93
#